data_AF-A0A8C4KZ37-F1
#
_entry.id   AF-A0A8C4KZ37-F1
#
_cell.length_a   1.000
_cell.length_b   1.000
_cell.length_c   1.000
_cell.angle_alpha   90.00
_cell.angle_beta   90.00
_cell.angle_gamma   90.00
#
_symmetry.space_group_name_H-M   'P 1'
#
loop_
_entity.id
_entity.type
_entity.pdbx_description
1 polymer ?
#
loop_
_entity_poly.entity_id
_entity_poly.type
_entity_poly.pdbx_seq_one_letter_code
_entity_poly.pdbx_strand_id
1 'polypeptide(L)'
;MGLLLPFSDCFREPCRQNAPSSSAPFDQDQLYTWAAVSQPTHSLDCTEGQFPRRVPSVWPPSGPPDEEHGPTAADAECQSAVLETPRKSSDAVQQVVKLLSNKRSQAVGILMSSLHLDMKDIQHRAQSDELEKIEKHSRSSKDKENAKSLDKPEQFLYELSLIPNFSERVFCILFQSTFSESICSIRRKLELLQKLCETLANGAGVTQVLGLVLAFGNYMNGGNKTRGQADGFGLDILPKLKDVKSSDNSRSLLSYIVSYYLRNFDEDAGKEQCVFPLPEPQDLFQASQMKFEDFQKDLRKLKKDLKACEIEAGKVYQASSKEHIQPFKENMEQFIIQAKIDQEAEENSLTETHKCFLETTAYFFMKPKIGEKEVSPNVFFSIWHEFSSDFKDFWKKENKLILQERVREAEEVCRQKKGKSLYKIKPRHDSGIKAKISMKT
;
A
#
# COMPACT_ATOMS: atom_id res chain seq x y z
N MET A 1 6.78 33.47 -34.14
CA MET A 1 5.46 34.13 -34.03
C MET A 1 4.53 33.48 -35.04
N GLY A 2 3.42 32.90 -34.58
CA GLY A 2 2.51 32.10 -35.42
C GLY A 2 1.86 30.99 -34.60
N LEU A 3 0.69 31.30 -34.01
CA LEU A 3 -0.11 30.35 -33.23
C LEU A 3 -0.93 29.47 -34.18
N LEU A 4 -0.99 28.17 -33.90
CA LEU A 4 -1.86 27.22 -34.59
C LEU A 4 -3.28 27.26 -34.02
N LEU A 5 -4.26 27.52 -34.89
CA LEU A 5 -5.68 27.46 -34.57
C LEU A 5 -6.25 26.02 -34.70
N PRO A 6 -7.42 25.71 -34.12
CA PRO A 6 -7.93 24.33 -34.04
C PRO A 6 -8.47 23.76 -35.36
N PHE A 7 -8.47 22.43 -35.48
CA PHE A 7 -9.02 21.68 -36.61
C PHE A 7 -10.56 21.59 -36.56
N SER A 8 -11.29 22.58 -37.08
CA SER A 8 -12.76 22.53 -37.22
C SER A 8 -13.30 22.52 -38.66
N ASP A 9 -12.53 22.98 -39.66
CA ASP A 9 -13.11 23.52 -40.89
C ASP A 9 -13.02 22.60 -42.15
N CYS A 10 -12.64 21.33 -41.99
CA CYS A 10 -12.49 20.41 -43.14
C CYS A 10 -13.78 19.72 -43.62
N PHE A 11 -14.96 20.00 -43.02
CA PHE A 11 -16.22 19.37 -43.42
C PHE A 11 -17.40 20.35 -43.41
N ARG A 12 -17.56 21.14 -44.48
CA ARG A 12 -18.84 21.82 -44.76
C ARG A 12 -19.01 22.21 -46.24
N GLU A 13 -19.87 21.48 -46.93
CA GLU A 13 -20.70 22.02 -48.02
C GLU A 13 -22.15 21.49 -47.88
N PRO A 14 -23.16 22.18 -48.44
CA PRO A 14 -24.36 22.46 -47.65
C PRO A 14 -25.61 21.69 -48.10
N CYS A 15 -26.39 21.24 -47.10
CA CYS A 15 -27.80 20.90 -47.31
C CYS A 15 -28.67 21.68 -46.30
N ARG A 16 -29.66 22.43 -46.81
CA ARG A 16 -30.62 23.20 -45.98
C ARG A 16 -31.70 22.25 -45.44
N GLN A 17 -32.02 22.31 -44.14
CA GLN A 17 -33.34 22.72 -43.62
C GLN A 17 -33.49 22.50 -42.10
N ASN A 18 -33.83 23.59 -41.40
CA ASN A 18 -34.66 23.77 -40.18
C ASN A 18 -34.87 22.62 -39.17
N ALA A 19 -34.44 22.83 -37.91
CA ALA A 19 -35.18 22.59 -36.64
C ALA A 19 -34.28 22.96 -35.42
N PRO A 20 -34.83 23.25 -34.21
CA PRO A 20 -34.18 24.21 -33.31
C PRO A 20 -33.38 23.64 -32.14
N SER A 21 -32.57 24.52 -31.56
CA SER A 21 -31.76 24.35 -30.35
C SER A 21 -32.57 24.04 -29.09
N SER A 22 -32.06 23.13 -28.25
CA SER A 22 -32.42 23.02 -26.84
C SER A 22 -31.16 22.79 -26.01
N SER A 23 -30.81 23.78 -25.18
CA SER A 23 -29.72 23.72 -24.21
C SER A 23 -30.31 23.72 -22.80
N ALA A 24 -30.13 22.63 -22.05
CA ALA A 24 -30.40 22.62 -20.62
C ALA A 24 -29.17 23.16 -19.86
N PRO A 25 -29.33 24.09 -18.91
CA PRO A 25 -28.20 24.62 -18.14
C PRO A 25 -27.71 23.61 -17.09
N PHE A 26 -26.43 23.73 -16.75
CA PHE A 26 -25.80 23.01 -15.63
C PHE A 26 -26.22 23.66 -14.30
N ASP A 27 -26.71 22.86 -13.37
CA ASP A 27 -27.14 23.31 -12.03
C ASP A 27 -25.97 23.19 -11.04
N GLN A 28 -25.79 24.19 -10.19
CA GLN A 28 -24.57 24.40 -9.40
C GLN A 28 -24.73 24.07 -7.90
N ASP A 29 -25.89 23.58 -7.48
CA ASP A 29 -26.25 23.39 -6.05
C ASP A 29 -26.21 21.94 -5.54
N GLN A 30 -25.35 21.06 -6.10
CA GLN A 30 -25.10 19.72 -5.53
C GLN A 30 -23.62 19.44 -5.25
N LEU A 31 -23.07 20.13 -4.24
CA LEU A 31 -21.85 19.71 -3.54
C LEU A 31 -21.99 19.84 -2.01
N TYR A 32 -21.47 18.83 -1.31
CA TYR A 32 -21.26 18.69 0.15
C TYR A 32 -22.44 18.35 1.08
N THR A 33 -22.49 17.06 1.47
CA THR A 33 -22.60 16.66 2.89
C THR A 33 -21.56 15.54 3.15
N TRP A 34 -20.97 15.50 4.35
CA TRP A 34 -19.81 14.66 4.70
C TRP A 34 -20.15 13.32 5.39
N ALA A 35 -19.27 12.32 5.18
CA ALA A 35 -18.94 11.18 6.06
C ALA A 35 -20.04 10.10 6.32
N ALA A 36 -19.73 8.85 6.68
CA ALA A 36 -18.49 8.29 7.26
C ALA A 36 -18.10 6.88 6.78
N VAL A 37 -16.91 6.42 7.22
CA VAL A 37 -16.21 5.18 6.85
C VAL A 37 -16.55 4.01 7.77
N SER A 38 -16.71 2.80 7.20
CA SER A 38 -16.54 1.51 7.89
C SER A 38 -15.95 0.45 6.94
N GLN A 39 -14.86 -0.21 7.35
CA GLN A 39 -14.33 -1.47 6.79
C GLN A 39 -14.47 -2.59 7.87
N PRO A 40 -14.07 -3.85 7.60
CA PRO A 40 -14.60 -4.75 6.57
C PRO A 40 -15.05 -6.09 7.20
N THR A 41 -15.75 -6.94 6.44
CA THR A 41 -15.93 -8.36 6.81
C THR A 41 -15.17 -9.28 5.85
N HIS A 42 -14.39 -10.20 6.43
CA HIS A 42 -13.62 -11.20 5.69
C HIS A 42 -14.53 -12.29 5.12
N SER A 43 -14.17 -12.79 3.94
CA SER A 43 -14.52 -14.13 3.46
C SER A 43 -13.25 -14.77 2.92
N LEU A 44 -12.97 -15.99 3.36
CA LEU A 44 -11.88 -16.85 2.90
C LEU A 44 -12.48 -18.22 2.67
N ASP A 45 -12.10 -18.86 1.57
CA ASP A 45 -12.20 -20.31 1.41
C ASP A 45 -10.98 -20.80 0.63
N CYS A 46 -10.16 -21.63 1.26
CA CYS A 46 -9.42 -22.73 0.62
C CYS A 46 -8.92 -23.72 1.68
N THR A 47 -9.16 -24.99 1.38
CA THR A 47 -8.75 -26.25 2.04
C THR A 47 -7.22 -26.45 1.98
N GLU A 48 -6.55 -27.39 2.67
CA GLU A 48 -6.89 -28.57 3.49
C GLU A 48 -5.65 -28.95 4.36
N GLY A 49 -5.77 -29.74 5.45
CA GLY A 49 -4.55 -30.17 6.20
C GLY A 49 -4.70 -30.73 7.64
N GLN A 50 -5.21 -31.95 7.77
CA GLN A 50 -5.26 -32.83 8.96
C GLN A 50 -3.88 -32.99 9.67
N PHE A 51 -3.70 -33.34 10.96
CA PHE A 51 -4.54 -33.86 12.08
C PHE A 51 -3.70 -33.77 13.41
N PRO A 52 -4.13 -34.24 14.61
CA PRO A 52 -5.45 -34.25 15.26
C PRO A 52 -5.43 -33.71 16.73
N ARG A 53 -6.61 -33.46 17.35
CA ARG A 53 -6.75 -33.21 18.80
C ARG A 53 -6.75 -34.51 19.64
N ARG A 54 -6.42 -34.40 20.93
CA ARG A 54 -6.93 -35.32 21.99
C ARG A 54 -7.52 -34.55 23.18
N VAL A 55 -8.34 -35.26 23.96
CA VAL A 55 -9.41 -34.74 24.86
C VAL A 55 -8.97 -34.80 26.33
N PRO A 56 -9.43 -33.89 27.21
CA PRO A 56 -9.17 -33.95 28.66
C PRO A 56 -10.09 -34.96 29.40
N SER A 57 -9.58 -35.55 30.49
CA SER A 57 -10.29 -36.51 31.35
C SER A 57 -10.08 -36.13 32.84
N VAL A 58 -11.12 -35.82 33.63
CA VAL A 58 -12.00 -36.71 34.44
C VAL A 58 -11.54 -36.86 35.92
N TRP A 59 -12.20 -36.06 36.77
CA TRP A 59 -12.74 -36.28 38.14
C TRP A 59 -11.92 -36.73 39.39
N PRO A 60 -12.45 -36.42 40.61
CA PRO A 60 -11.83 -36.61 41.94
C PRO A 60 -12.46 -37.80 42.71
N PRO A 61 -12.34 -37.94 44.07
CA PRO A 61 -13.17 -37.18 45.05
C PRO A 61 -12.34 -36.83 46.33
N SER A 62 -12.83 -36.52 47.56
CA SER A 62 -14.16 -36.47 48.22
C SER A 62 -14.07 -35.62 49.52
N GLY A 63 -15.18 -35.02 49.98
CA GLY A 63 -15.32 -34.44 51.34
C GLY A 63 -16.47 -33.42 51.45
N PRO A 64 -17.70 -33.81 51.88
CA PRO A 64 -18.90 -32.95 51.90
C PRO A 64 -19.51 -32.80 53.34
N PRO A 65 -20.73 -32.25 53.53
CA PRO A 65 -21.07 -30.83 53.40
C PRO A 65 -21.91 -30.33 54.61
N ASP A 66 -22.58 -29.17 54.47
CA ASP A 66 -23.99 -28.87 54.82
C ASP A 66 -24.17 -27.32 54.82
N GLU A 67 -24.92 -26.75 53.86
CA GLU A 67 -26.35 -26.36 53.96
C GLU A 67 -26.61 -25.10 54.81
N GLU A 68 -27.46 -24.13 54.44
CA GLU A 68 -28.24 -23.81 53.22
C GLU A 68 -28.77 -22.35 53.37
N HIS A 69 -29.48 -21.82 52.36
CA HIS A 69 -30.39 -20.64 52.37
C HIS A 69 -29.83 -19.26 51.97
N GLY A 70 -30.31 -18.77 50.82
CA GLY A 70 -30.38 -17.32 50.49
C GLY A 70 -31.75 -16.74 50.93
N PRO A 71 -32.40 -15.81 50.17
CA PRO A 71 -31.96 -15.22 48.89
C PRO A 71 -32.29 -13.71 48.71
N THR A 72 -32.04 -13.22 47.47
CA THR A 72 -32.80 -12.16 46.75
C THR A 72 -32.76 -10.66 47.14
N ALA A 73 -32.34 -9.87 46.14
CA ALA A 73 -33.14 -8.85 45.42
C ALA A 73 -32.84 -7.34 45.57
N ALA A 74 -32.75 -6.74 44.37
CA ALA A 74 -33.23 -5.41 43.94
C ALA A 74 -32.52 -4.12 44.40
N ASP A 75 -31.92 -3.46 43.41
CA ASP A 75 -32.25 -2.10 42.95
C ASP A 75 -32.55 -1.01 43.98
N ALA A 76 -31.65 -0.02 44.07
CA ALA A 76 -32.00 1.38 43.84
C ALA A 76 -30.74 2.27 43.71
N GLU A 77 -30.63 3.01 42.61
CA GLU A 77 -29.83 4.24 42.61
C GLU A 77 -30.55 5.30 43.44
N CYS A 78 -29.83 6.03 44.30
CA CYS A 78 -30.04 7.48 44.38
C CYS A 78 -28.83 8.22 44.99
N GLN A 79 -28.78 9.52 44.73
CA GLN A 79 -27.63 10.38 44.95
C GLN A 79 -27.65 11.09 46.32
N SER A 80 -26.48 11.60 46.71
CA SER A 80 -26.24 12.71 47.64
C SER A 80 -26.71 12.57 49.10
N ALA A 81 -25.73 12.42 49.99
CA ALA A 81 -25.74 13.05 51.31
C ALA A 81 -24.31 13.42 51.71
N VAL A 82 -24.07 14.70 52.00
CA VAL A 82 -22.83 15.14 52.66
C VAL A 82 -22.98 14.86 54.15
N LEU A 83 -22.13 14.00 54.72
CA LEU A 83 -21.93 13.91 56.17
C LEU A 83 -20.52 13.41 56.51
N GLU A 84 -19.92 14.16 57.42
CA GLU A 84 -18.66 14.06 58.16
C GLU A 84 -17.77 12.81 58.07
N THR A 85 -16.46 13.08 58.00
CA THR A 85 -15.37 12.10 58.12
C THR A 85 -15.29 11.45 59.52
N PRO A 86 -15.09 10.13 59.59
CA PRO A 86 -14.29 9.51 60.63
C PRO A 86 -12.81 9.54 60.20
N ARG A 87 -12.01 10.24 61.00
CA ARG A 87 -10.54 10.31 61.02
C ARG A 87 -9.80 9.29 60.13
N LYS A 88 -9.05 9.82 59.14
CA LYS A 88 -7.94 9.12 58.49
C LYS A 88 -7.08 8.42 59.56
N SER A 89 -6.88 7.11 59.43
CA SER A 89 -5.64 6.49 59.88
C SER A 89 -4.50 7.26 59.22
N SER A 90 -3.56 7.78 60.02
CA SER A 90 -2.41 8.47 59.46
C SER A 90 -1.46 7.44 58.88
N ASP A 91 -1.70 7.04 57.63
CA ASP A 91 -0.60 6.61 56.78
C ASP A 91 0.45 7.72 56.85
N ALA A 92 1.61 7.40 57.41
CA ALA A 92 2.72 8.31 57.45
C ALA A 92 3.10 8.60 56.00
N VAL A 93 2.69 9.77 55.47
CA VAL A 93 3.02 10.21 54.12
C VAL A 93 4.53 10.37 54.08
N GLN A 94 5.19 9.31 53.65
CA GLN A 94 6.64 9.26 53.50
C GLN A 94 6.99 10.42 52.56
N GLN A 95 7.73 11.41 53.07
CA GLN A 95 7.94 12.66 52.33
C GLN A 95 8.86 12.37 51.15
N VAL A 96 8.25 12.09 50.01
CA VAL A 96 8.94 11.76 48.76
C VAL A 96 9.50 13.04 48.12
N VAL A 97 10.72 12.97 47.60
CA VAL A 97 11.35 14.08 46.85
C VAL A 97 10.83 14.08 45.42
N LYS A 98 10.25 15.21 45.01
CA LYS A 98 9.92 15.53 43.62
C LYS A 98 10.90 16.55 43.09
N LEU A 99 11.56 16.24 41.97
CA LEU A 99 12.52 17.10 41.27
C LEU A 99 11.95 17.59 39.94
N LEU A 100 11.03 16.83 39.35
CA LEU A 100 10.31 17.20 38.14
C LEU A 100 9.15 18.13 38.47
N SER A 101 8.78 18.99 37.53
CA SER A 101 7.49 19.70 37.61
C SER A 101 6.33 18.70 37.56
N ASN A 102 5.20 18.99 38.21
CA ASN A 102 4.03 18.10 38.23
C ASN A 102 3.61 17.61 36.81
N LYS A 103 3.69 18.48 35.80
CA LYS A 103 3.40 18.13 34.40
C LYS A 103 4.42 17.14 33.81
N ARG A 104 5.72 17.32 34.09
CA ARG A 104 6.80 16.39 33.66
C ARG A 104 6.68 15.04 34.39
N SER A 105 6.53 15.07 35.72
CA SER A 105 6.35 13.88 36.56
C SER A 105 5.13 13.04 36.11
N GLN A 106 3.99 13.67 35.84
CA GLN A 106 2.81 13.00 35.27
C GLN A 106 3.08 12.41 33.88
N ALA A 107 3.78 13.13 32.99
CA ALA A 107 4.08 12.66 31.64
C ALA A 107 5.05 11.47 31.61
N VAL A 108 6.00 11.41 32.54
CA VAL A 108 6.88 10.25 32.75
C VAL A 108 6.10 9.10 33.40
N GLY A 109 5.23 9.38 34.38
CA GLY A 109 4.37 8.36 35.00
C GLY A 109 3.38 7.71 34.02
N ILE A 110 2.87 8.46 33.04
CA ILE A 110 2.07 7.93 31.93
C ILE A 110 2.92 6.99 31.06
N LEU A 111 4.16 7.38 30.72
CA LEU A 111 5.08 6.51 29.97
C LEU A 111 5.33 5.20 30.72
N MET A 112 5.68 5.26 32.00
CA MET A 112 5.91 4.08 32.86
C MET A 112 4.69 3.14 32.96
N SER A 113 3.48 3.69 32.81
CA SER A 113 2.23 2.93 32.87
C SER A 113 1.80 2.37 31.52
N SER A 114 2.53 2.66 30.44
CA SER A 114 2.23 2.15 29.10
C SER A 114 2.62 0.68 28.97
N LEU A 115 1.75 -0.11 28.34
CA LEU A 115 2.04 -1.51 27.96
C LEU A 115 3.12 -1.62 26.88
N HIS A 116 3.35 -0.55 26.12
CA HIS A 116 4.37 -0.48 25.07
C HIS A 116 5.21 0.79 25.27
N LEU A 117 6.51 0.60 25.49
CA LEU A 117 7.50 1.67 25.64
C LEU A 117 8.26 1.81 24.31
N ASP A 118 7.96 2.86 23.51
CA ASP A 118 8.82 3.20 22.36
C ASP A 118 10.12 3.83 22.87
N MET A 119 11.24 3.45 22.27
CA MET A 119 12.53 4.06 22.49
C MET A 119 12.52 5.56 22.14
N LYS A 120 11.65 6.00 21.21
CA LYS A 120 11.43 7.43 20.88
C LYS A 120 10.79 8.18 22.05
N ASP A 121 9.80 7.57 22.69
CA ASP A 121 9.15 8.15 23.88
C ASP A 121 10.13 8.18 25.06
N ILE A 122 10.90 7.12 25.25
CA ILE A 122 11.99 7.08 26.25
C ILE A 122 12.97 8.24 26.00
N GLN A 123 13.45 8.45 24.77
CA GLN A 123 14.36 9.55 24.44
C GLN A 123 13.74 10.93 24.75
N HIS A 124 12.47 11.14 24.39
CA HIS A 124 11.79 12.42 24.60
C HIS A 124 11.42 12.68 26.08
N ARG A 125 11.26 11.62 26.89
CA ARG A 125 11.05 11.75 28.33
C ARG A 125 12.35 11.86 29.12
N ALA A 126 13.41 11.16 28.74
CA ALA A 126 14.69 11.14 29.44
C ALA A 126 15.65 12.23 28.94
N GLN A 127 15.30 13.49 29.23
CA GLN A 127 16.09 14.67 28.83
C GLN A 127 17.40 14.72 29.63
N SER A 128 18.56 14.85 28.95
CA SER A 128 19.89 14.76 29.59
C SER A 128 20.07 15.73 30.75
N ASP A 129 19.52 16.94 30.66
CA ASP A 129 19.61 17.94 31.73
C ASP A 129 18.77 17.58 32.97
N GLU A 130 17.67 16.83 32.81
CA GLU A 130 16.90 16.29 33.93
C GLU A 130 17.59 15.05 34.53
N LEU A 131 18.14 14.17 33.69
CA LEU A 131 18.92 13.00 34.13
C LEU A 131 20.11 13.43 35.02
N GLU A 132 20.92 14.40 34.58
CA GLU A 132 22.05 14.93 35.36
C GLU A 132 21.62 15.55 36.69
N LYS A 133 20.50 16.30 36.72
CA LYS A 133 19.96 16.90 37.95
C LYS A 133 19.53 15.83 38.96
N ILE A 134 18.83 14.80 38.48
CA ILE A 134 18.32 13.69 39.30
C ILE A 134 19.48 12.84 39.82
N GLU A 135 20.45 12.51 38.96
CA GLU A 135 21.65 11.76 39.35
C GLU A 135 22.48 12.51 40.40
N LYS A 136 22.77 13.79 40.16
CA LYS A 136 23.50 14.65 41.11
C LYS A 136 22.78 14.75 42.45
N HIS A 137 21.45 14.86 42.46
CA HIS A 137 20.66 14.86 43.68
C HIS A 137 20.83 13.54 44.43
N SER A 138 20.60 12.39 43.77
CA SER A 138 20.69 11.05 44.34
C SER A 138 22.09 10.72 44.87
N ARG A 139 23.15 11.11 44.15
CA ARG A 139 24.53 11.00 44.64
C ARG A 139 24.74 11.85 45.91
N SER A 140 24.26 13.10 45.93
CA SER A 140 24.41 14.00 47.08
C SER A 140 23.56 13.67 48.32
N SER A 141 22.53 12.83 48.15
CA SER A 141 21.67 12.39 49.25
C SER A 141 22.16 11.09 49.89
N LYS A 142 22.85 10.21 49.17
CA LYS A 142 23.40 8.94 49.70
C LYS A 142 24.33 9.12 50.91
N ASP A 143 25.06 10.22 50.99
CA ASP A 143 25.95 10.55 52.12
C ASP A 143 25.21 11.07 53.36
N LYS A 144 23.87 11.06 53.37
CA LYS A 144 23.04 11.55 54.48
C LYS A 144 22.13 10.45 55.00
N GLU A 145 22.31 10.11 56.26
CA GLU A 145 21.60 9.06 57.01
C GLU A 145 20.07 9.22 57.08
N ASN A 146 19.53 10.37 56.64
CA ASN A 146 18.10 10.69 56.57
C ASN A 146 17.64 11.05 55.14
N ALA A 147 18.17 10.39 54.11
CA ALA A 147 17.79 10.60 52.73
C ALA A 147 16.32 10.19 52.45
N LYS A 148 15.52 11.14 51.96
CA LYS A 148 14.17 10.89 51.46
C LYS A 148 14.24 10.21 50.09
N SER A 149 13.35 9.24 49.84
CA SER A 149 13.24 8.59 48.53
C SER A 149 12.74 9.55 47.44
N LEU A 150 13.21 9.36 46.21
CA LEU A 150 12.66 10.02 45.01
C LEU A 150 11.24 9.48 44.71
N ASP A 151 10.44 10.25 43.98
CA ASP A 151 9.12 9.78 43.50
C ASP A 151 9.28 8.82 42.32
N LYS A 152 8.28 7.96 42.05
CA LYS A 152 8.40 6.89 41.05
C LYS A 152 8.87 7.36 39.66
N PRO A 153 8.40 8.50 39.12
CA PRO A 153 8.89 9.02 37.84
C PRO A 153 10.35 9.46 37.90
N GLU A 154 10.75 10.11 38.99
CA GLU A 154 12.14 10.48 39.28
C GLU A 154 13.05 9.26 39.51
N GLN A 155 12.55 8.19 40.16
CA GLN A 155 13.28 6.92 40.30
C GLN A 155 13.52 6.29 38.92
N PHE A 156 12.50 6.25 38.05
CA PHE A 156 12.65 5.74 36.70
C PHE A 156 13.69 6.52 35.88
N LEU A 157 13.65 7.86 35.91
CA LEU A 157 14.69 8.67 35.26
C LEU A 157 16.07 8.49 35.91
N TYR A 158 16.14 8.28 37.23
CA TYR A 158 17.41 7.95 37.90
C TYR A 158 17.99 6.61 37.40
N GLU A 159 17.19 5.55 37.30
CA GLU A 159 17.65 4.26 36.75
C GLU A 159 18.15 4.39 35.30
N LEU A 160 17.49 5.23 34.47
CA LEU A 160 17.99 5.54 33.13
C LEU A 160 19.32 6.33 33.15
N SER A 161 19.52 7.24 34.11
CA SER A 161 20.78 7.99 34.25
C SER A 161 21.97 7.12 34.67
N LEU A 162 21.73 5.96 35.28
CA LEU A 162 22.77 4.98 35.63
C LEU A 162 23.32 4.23 34.40
N ILE A 163 22.65 4.29 33.24
CA ILE A 163 23.11 3.64 32.01
C ILE A 163 24.24 4.49 31.39
N PRO A 164 25.49 3.96 31.26
CA PRO A 164 26.60 4.74 30.72
C PRO A 164 26.33 5.17 29.27
N ASN A 165 26.46 6.47 28.98
CA ASN A 165 26.19 7.05 27.65
C ASN A 165 24.78 6.73 27.13
N PHE A 166 23.79 6.82 28.03
CA PHE A 166 22.39 6.56 27.72
C PHE A 166 21.90 7.32 26.47
N SER A 167 22.14 8.63 26.40
CA SER A 167 21.69 9.48 25.28
C SER A 167 22.28 9.05 23.94
N GLU A 168 23.57 8.73 23.89
CA GLU A 168 24.25 8.27 22.68
C GLU A 168 23.80 6.86 22.25
N ARG A 169 23.61 5.95 23.21
CA ARG A 169 23.09 4.60 22.93
C ARG A 169 21.69 4.65 22.34
N VAL A 170 20.79 5.43 22.96
CA VAL A 170 19.41 5.63 22.50
C VAL A 170 19.38 6.26 21.11
N PHE A 171 20.22 7.27 20.86
CA PHE A 171 20.37 7.86 19.52
C PHE A 171 20.74 6.82 18.46
N CYS A 172 21.77 6.01 18.72
CA CYS A 172 22.23 5.00 17.77
C CYS A 172 21.18 3.90 17.50
N ILE A 173 20.50 3.42 18.55
CA ILE A 173 19.43 2.41 18.43
C ILE A 173 18.23 2.94 17.62
N LEU A 174 17.85 4.20 17.83
CA LEU A 174 16.77 4.85 17.07
C LEU A 174 17.16 5.15 15.62
N PHE A 175 18.43 5.49 15.40
CA PHE A 175 18.94 5.68 14.05
C PHE A 175 18.96 4.36 13.27
N GLN A 176 19.31 3.23 13.89
CA GLN A 176 19.36 1.92 13.26
C GLN A 176 18.02 1.52 12.59
N SER A 177 16.89 1.67 13.28
CA SER A 177 15.57 1.38 12.70
C SER A 177 15.20 2.39 11.61
N THR A 178 15.35 3.67 11.89
CA THR A 178 15.00 4.77 10.96
C THR A 178 15.81 4.70 9.65
N PHE A 179 17.09 4.35 9.74
CA PHE A 179 17.97 4.15 8.58
C PHE A 179 17.51 2.98 7.72
N SER A 180 17.24 1.84 8.35
CA SER A 180 16.80 0.61 7.67
C SER A 180 15.46 0.81 6.94
N GLU A 181 14.50 1.47 7.58
CA GLU A 181 13.23 1.86 6.95
C GLU A 181 13.43 2.80 5.75
N SER A 182 14.32 3.79 5.89
CA SER A 182 14.58 4.80 4.86
C SER A 182 15.25 4.19 3.62
N ILE A 183 16.29 3.37 3.82
CA ILE A 183 16.96 2.61 2.74
C ILE A 183 15.96 1.69 2.03
N CYS A 184 15.17 0.93 2.78
CA CYS A 184 14.16 0.03 2.19
C CYS A 184 13.08 0.80 1.40
N SER A 185 12.68 2.00 1.87
CA SER A 185 11.76 2.87 1.15
C SER A 185 12.34 3.43 -0.15
N ILE A 186 13.62 3.79 -0.17
CA ILE A 186 14.33 4.26 -1.36
C ILE A 186 14.46 3.11 -2.37
N ARG A 187 15.00 1.97 -1.94
CA ARG A 187 15.20 0.75 -2.75
C ARG A 187 13.95 0.36 -3.53
N ARG A 188 12.80 0.20 -2.84
CA ARG A 188 11.52 -0.17 -3.46
C ARG A 188 11.05 0.81 -4.55
N LYS A 189 11.35 2.10 -4.40
CA LYS A 189 11.00 3.12 -5.39
C LYS A 189 11.94 3.09 -6.60
N LEU A 190 13.23 2.81 -6.39
CA LEU A 190 14.20 2.62 -7.47
C LEU A 190 13.89 1.34 -8.26
N GLU A 191 13.64 0.22 -7.58
CA GLU A 191 13.16 -1.03 -8.18
C GLU A 191 11.89 -0.83 -9.02
N LEU A 192 10.94 -0.02 -8.53
CA LEU A 192 9.73 0.32 -9.28
C LEU A 192 10.05 1.10 -10.57
N LEU A 193 10.91 2.12 -10.48
CA LEU A 193 11.34 2.90 -11.65
C LEU A 193 12.06 2.01 -12.68
N GLN A 194 12.99 1.16 -12.25
CA GLN A 194 13.69 0.20 -13.12
C GLN A 194 12.70 -0.77 -13.80
N LYS A 195 11.82 -1.41 -13.02
CA LYS A 195 10.79 -2.32 -13.53
C LYS A 195 9.89 -1.65 -14.57
N LEU A 196 9.47 -0.41 -14.34
CA LEU A 196 8.65 0.34 -15.29
C LEU A 196 9.41 0.68 -16.58
N CYS A 197 10.68 1.09 -16.47
CA CYS A 197 11.53 1.36 -17.63
C CYS A 197 11.72 0.10 -18.49
N GLU A 198 12.11 -1.01 -17.87
CA GLU A 198 12.26 -2.32 -18.51
C GLU A 198 10.95 -2.80 -19.16
N THR A 199 9.83 -2.71 -18.44
CA THR A 199 8.52 -3.14 -18.96
C THR A 199 8.06 -2.29 -20.15
N LEU A 200 8.35 -0.99 -20.14
CA LEU A 200 8.00 -0.10 -21.25
C LEU A 200 8.92 -0.31 -22.47
N ALA A 201 10.23 -0.48 -22.27
CA ALA A 201 11.18 -0.68 -23.35
C ALA A 201 11.02 -2.06 -24.03
N ASN A 202 10.95 -3.13 -23.22
CA ASN A 202 11.10 -4.51 -23.68
C ASN A 202 9.80 -5.36 -23.53
N GLY A 203 8.72 -4.78 -22.99
CA GLY A 203 7.46 -5.50 -22.80
C GLY A 203 6.80 -5.91 -24.12
N ALA A 204 6.56 -7.20 -24.31
CA ALA A 204 5.90 -7.72 -25.51
C ALA A 204 4.49 -7.13 -25.71
N GLY A 205 3.69 -7.03 -24.64
CA GLY A 205 2.35 -6.41 -24.67
C GLY A 205 2.39 -4.92 -25.04
N VAL A 206 3.35 -4.17 -24.48
CA VAL A 206 3.59 -2.76 -24.84
C VAL A 206 3.95 -2.64 -26.33
N THR A 207 4.86 -3.48 -26.81
CA THR A 207 5.29 -3.51 -28.22
C THR A 207 4.13 -3.83 -29.17
N GLN A 208 3.31 -4.84 -28.84
CA GLN A 208 2.11 -5.21 -29.60
C GLN A 208 1.08 -4.08 -29.63
N VAL A 209 0.80 -3.44 -28.49
CA VAL A 209 -0.15 -2.32 -28.40
C VAL A 209 0.34 -1.12 -29.22
N LEU A 210 1.62 -0.74 -29.12
CA LEU A 210 2.20 0.34 -29.93
C LEU A 210 2.17 -0.01 -31.44
N GLY A 211 2.44 -1.26 -31.79
CA GLY A 211 2.31 -1.77 -33.16
C GLY A 211 0.88 -1.66 -33.71
N LEU A 212 -0.14 -1.94 -32.90
CA LEU A 212 -1.55 -1.74 -33.28
C LEU A 212 -1.90 -0.26 -33.46
N VAL A 213 -1.41 0.62 -32.59
CA VAL A 213 -1.58 2.08 -32.75
C VAL A 213 -0.96 2.55 -34.07
N LEU A 214 0.25 2.09 -34.39
CA LEU A 214 0.94 2.44 -35.64
C LEU A 214 0.19 1.90 -36.87
N ALA A 215 -0.21 0.63 -36.85
CA ALA A 215 -0.88 -0.03 -37.96
C ALA A 215 -2.24 0.61 -38.28
N PHE A 216 -3.10 0.81 -37.27
CA PHE A 216 -4.40 1.45 -37.49
C PHE A 216 -4.25 2.94 -37.80
N GLY A 217 -3.31 3.64 -37.17
CA GLY A 217 -2.99 5.03 -37.49
C GLY A 217 -2.60 5.20 -38.97
N ASN A 218 -1.71 4.34 -39.47
CA ASN A 218 -1.30 4.33 -40.88
C ASN A 218 -2.44 3.99 -41.84
N TYR A 219 -3.27 3.02 -41.49
CA TYR A 219 -4.44 2.65 -42.30
C TYR A 219 -5.46 3.79 -42.39
N MET A 220 -5.81 4.40 -41.24
CA MET A 220 -6.79 5.50 -41.16
C MET A 220 -6.31 6.79 -41.84
N ASN A 221 -5.00 7.02 -41.90
CA ASN A 221 -4.40 8.17 -42.59
C ASN A 221 -3.92 7.84 -44.02
N GLY A 222 -4.37 6.72 -44.60
CA GLY A 222 -4.05 6.32 -45.97
C GLY A 222 -4.33 7.43 -46.98
N GLY A 223 -3.35 7.71 -47.86
CA GLY A 223 -3.42 8.80 -48.83
C GLY A 223 -2.96 10.18 -48.31
N ASN A 224 -2.83 10.38 -46.99
CA ASN A 224 -2.24 11.61 -46.44
C ASN A 224 -0.70 11.50 -46.39
N LYS A 225 -0.02 12.21 -47.30
CA LYS A 225 1.46 12.23 -47.42
C LYS A 225 2.24 12.66 -46.16
N THR A 226 1.58 13.22 -45.15
CA THR A 226 2.23 13.70 -43.91
C THR A 226 1.81 12.93 -42.65
N ARG A 227 0.86 11.99 -42.76
CA ARG A 227 0.28 11.27 -41.61
C ARG A 227 0.05 9.78 -41.83
N GLY A 228 -0.02 9.31 -43.09
CA GLY A 228 0.06 7.90 -43.43
C GLY A 228 1.49 7.48 -43.74
N GLN A 229 1.75 6.17 -43.69
CA GLN A 229 3.09 5.58 -43.92
C GLN A 229 4.17 6.09 -42.95
N ALA A 230 3.80 6.36 -41.69
CA ALA A 230 4.74 6.69 -40.63
C ALA A 230 5.44 5.42 -40.10
N ASP A 231 6.71 5.53 -39.77
CA ASP A 231 7.49 4.48 -39.09
C ASP A 231 7.35 4.53 -37.55
N GLY A 232 6.75 5.59 -37.02
CA GLY A 232 6.55 5.81 -35.59
C GLY A 232 5.70 7.04 -35.28
N PHE A 233 5.40 7.27 -34.00
CA PHE A 233 4.59 8.41 -33.53
C PHE A 233 5.11 8.93 -32.18
N GLY A 234 4.78 10.18 -31.84
CA GLY A 234 5.07 10.75 -30.52
C GLY A 234 4.14 10.19 -29.44
N LEU A 235 4.66 9.90 -28.24
CA LEU A 235 3.86 9.35 -27.14
C LEU A 235 2.67 10.23 -26.73
N ASP A 236 2.70 11.53 -27.03
CA ASP A 236 1.62 12.48 -26.75
C ASP A 236 0.31 12.16 -27.49
N ILE A 237 0.32 11.26 -28.48
CA ILE A 237 -0.90 10.78 -29.13
C ILE A 237 -1.64 9.71 -28.32
N LEU A 238 -0.96 8.99 -27.42
CA LEU A 238 -1.53 7.81 -26.74
C LEU A 238 -2.79 8.13 -25.92
N PRO A 239 -2.84 9.20 -25.08
CA PRO A 239 -4.05 9.53 -24.33
C PRO A 239 -5.21 9.99 -25.23
N LYS A 240 -4.90 10.56 -26.41
CA LYS A 240 -5.88 11.11 -27.36
C LYS A 240 -6.64 10.02 -28.14
N LEU A 241 -6.21 8.76 -28.06
CA LEU A 241 -6.84 7.64 -28.77
C LEU A 241 -8.28 7.33 -28.30
N LYS A 242 -8.66 7.80 -27.10
CA LYS A 242 -10.05 7.71 -26.60
C LYS A 242 -11.02 8.68 -27.28
N ASP A 243 -10.49 9.79 -27.80
CA ASP A 243 -11.27 10.88 -28.39
C ASP A 243 -11.53 10.67 -29.89
N VAL A 244 -10.66 9.92 -30.57
CA VAL A 244 -10.87 9.48 -31.96
C VAL A 244 -11.99 8.44 -31.97
N LYS A 245 -13.11 8.73 -32.62
CA LYS A 245 -14.33 7.89 -32.63
C LYS A 245 -14.74 7.46 -34.04
N SER A 246 -15.53 6.39 -34.10
CA SER A 246 -16.29 5.98 -35.28
C SER A 246 -17.30 7.06 -35.70
N SER A 247 -17.74 7.04 -36.96
CA SER A 247 -18.66 8.04 -37.54
C SER A 247 -20.03 8.11 -36.86
N ASP A 248 -20.44 7.03 -36.20
CA ASP A 248 -21.66 6.90 -35.41
C ASP A 248 -21.44 7.18 -33.90
N ASN A 249 -20.22 7.56 -33.50
CA ASN A 249 -19.76 7.72 -32.12
C ASN A 249 -19.93 6.50 -31.20
N SER A 250 -20.24 5.31 -31.73
CA SER A 250 -20.45 4.10 -30.90
C SER A 250 -19.16 3.56 -30.27
N ARG A 251 -18.00 3.83 -30.87
CA ARG A 251 -16.71 3.27 -30.43
C ARG A 251 -15.54 4.24 -30.62
N SER A 252 -14.61 4.26 -29.66
CA SER A 252 -13.33 4.95 -29.80
C SER A 252 -12.26 4.06 -30.44
N LEU A 253 -11.23 4.66 -31.05
CA LEU A 253 -10.08 3.95 -31.58
C LEU A 253 -9.34 3.17 -30.47
N LEU A 254 -9.22 3.74 -29.26
CA LEU A 254 -8.70 3.02 -28.10
C LEU A 254 -9.53 1.77 -27.76
N SER A 255 -10.86 1.89 -27.69
CA SER A 255 -11.74 0.74 -27.48
C SER A 255 -11.57 -0.31 -28.59
N TYR A 256 -11.37 0.11 -29.84
CA TYR A 256 -11.13 -0.79 -30.97
C TYR A 256 -9.79 -1.54 -30.84
N ILE A 257 -8.70 -0.83 -30.56
CA ILE A 257 -7.38 -1.41 -30.30
C ILE A 257 -7.46 -2.45 -29.17
N VAL A 258 -8.16 -2.15 -28.08
CA VAL A 258 -8.27 -3.04 -26.92
C VAL A 258 -8.96 -4.36 -27.25
N SER A 259 -10.09 -4.37 -27.99
CA SER A 259 -10.67 -5.68 -28.37
C SER A 259 -9.92 -6.36 -29.50
N TYR A 260 -9.24 -5.60 -30.37
CA TYR A 260 -8.38 -6.23 -31.37
C TYR A 260 -7.21 -6.94 -30.68
N TYR A 261 -6.59 -6.30 -29.67
CA TYR A 261 -5.57 -6.92 -28.83
C TYR A 261 -6.10 -8.21 -28.20
N LEU A 262 -7.19 -8.11 -27.42
CA LEU A 262 -7.74 -9.27 -26.70
C LEU A 262 -8.18 -10.42 -27.63
N ARG A 263 -8.77 -10.12 -28.79
CA ARG A 263 -9.29 -11.15 -29.70
C ARG A 263 -8.24 -11.77 -30.63
N ASN A 264 -7.02 -11.22 -30.72
CA ASN A 264 -5.98 -11.69 -31.66
C ASN A 264 -4.61 -11.97 -31.02
N PHE A 265 -4.29 -11.42 -29.84
CA PHE A 265 -3.00 -11.57 -29.17
C PHE A 265 -3.07 -12.23 -27.78
N ASP A 266 -4.26 -12.34 -27.20
CA ASP A 266 -4.48 -12.87 -25.85
C ASP A 266 -5.34 -14.14 -25.90
N GLU A 267 -4.69 -15.31 -25.84
CA GLU A 267 -5.38 -16.61 -25.85
C GLU A 267 -6.25 -16.83 -24.60
N ASP A 268 -5.97 -16.08 -23.53
CA ASP A 268 -6.68 -16.10 -22.25
C ASP A 268 -7.75 -15.01 -22.13
N ALA A 269 -8.02 -14.24 -23.19
CA ALA A 269 -9.08 -13.23 -23.21
C ALA A 269 -10.44 -13.80 -22.76
N GLY A 270 -11.05 -13.14 -21.78
CA GLY A 270 -12.27 -13.58 -21.09
C GLY A 270 -12.08 -14.71 -20.07
N LYS A 271 -10.86 -15.03 -19.65
CA LYS A 271 -10.54 -15.96 -18.56
C LYS A 271 -9.86 -15.24 -17.39
N GLU A 272 -9.75 -15.90 -16.24
CA GLU A 272 -9.05 -15.35 -15.05
C GLU A 272 -7.53 -15.23 -15.25
N GLN A 273 -6.96 -15.99 -16.19
CA GLN A 273 -5.54 -16.00 -16.52
C GLN A 273 -5.12 -14.82 -17.42
N CYS A 274 -6.07 -14.03 -17.94
CA CYS A 274 -5.80 -12.91 -18.83
C CYS A 274 -4.94 -11.84 -18.15
N VAL A 275 -3.75 -11.59 -18.68
CA VAL A 275 -2.77 -10.65 -18.12
C VAL A 275 -2.92 -9.27 -18.77
N PHE A 276 -2.91 -8.22 -17.94
CA PHE A 276 -2.95 -6.84 -18.43
C PHE A 276 -1.63 -6.50 -19.17
N PRO A 277 -1.67 -6.04 -20.44
CA PRO A 277 -0.48 -5.99 -21.30
C PRO A 277 0.41 -4.74 -21.14
N LEU A 278 0.00 -3.78 -20.31
CA LEU A 278 0.71 -2.53 -20.06
C LEU A 278 1.12 -2.45 -18.57
N PRO A 279 2.05 -1.56 -18.18
CA PRO A 279 2.36 -1.38 -16.77
C PRO A 279 1.16 -0.84 -15.99
N GLU A 280 1.04 -1.26 -14.73
CA GLU A 280 -0.09 -0.93 -13.86
C GLU A 280 -0.29 0.60 -13.70
N PRO A 281 -1.50 1.15 -13.88
CA PRO A 281 -1.74 2.60 -13.78
C PRO A 281 -1.32 3.20 -12.43
N GLN A 282 -1.43 2.44 -11.34
CA GLN A 282 -1.01 2.88 -10.00
C GLN A 282 0.53 2.94 -9.85
N ASP A 283 1.26 2.03 -10.49
CA ASP A 283 2.72 2.03 -10.52
C ASP A 283 3.23 3.24 -11.32
N LEU A 284 2.65 3.48 -12.50
CA LEU A 284 2.92 4.64 -13.35
C LEU A 284 2.56 5.97 -12.65
N PHE A 285 1.45 6.01 -11.91
CA PHE A 285 1.08 7.18 -11.12
C PHE A 285 2.15 7.48 -10.06
N GLN A 286 2.55 6.48 -9.26
CA GLN A 286 3.59 6.64 -8.24
C GLN A 286 4.90 7.15 -8.85
N ALA A 287 5.37 6.54 -9.94
CA ALA A 287 6.57 6.97 -10.64
C ALA A 287 6.49 8.41 -11.17
N SER A 288 5.32 8.86 -11.64
CA SER A 288 5.11 10.24 -12.08
C SER A 288 5.20 11.29 -10.96
N GLN A 289 5.13 10.88 -9.69
CA GLN A 289 5.30 11.76 -8.52
C GLN A 289 6.75 11.79 -8.00
N MET A 290 7.65 10.95 -8.54
CA MET A 290 9.04 10.85 -8.08
C MET A 290 9.98 11.85 -8.75
N LYS A 291 11.06 12.20 -8.06
CA LYS A 291 12.12 13.10 -8.53
C LYS A 291 13.49 12.57 -8.12
N PHE A 292 14.45 12.56 -9.05
CA PHE A 292 15.80 12.07 -8.77
C PHE A 292 16.54 12.93 -7.74
N GLU A 293 16.27 14.24 -7.70
CA GLU A 293 16.84 15.20 -6.76
C GLU A 293 16.46 14.92 -5.31
N ASP A 294 15.24 14.42 -5.07
CA ASP A 294 14.74 14.09 -3.74
C ASP A 294 15.45 12.83 -3.20
N PHE A 295 15.61 11.78 -4.02
CA PHE A 295 16.42 10.60 -3.66
C PHE A 295 17.88 10.98 -3.34
N GLN A 296 18.50 11.83 -4.17
CA GLN A 296 19.87 12.31 -3.91
C GLN A 296 19.96 13.08 -2.59
N LYS A 297 18.94 13.89 -2.26
CA LYS A 297 18.88 14.65 -1.01
C LYS A 297 18.72 13.73 0.19
N ASP A 298 17.85 12.73 0.10
CA ASP A 298 17.59 11.77 1.18
C ASP A 298 18.80 10.85 1.42
N LEU A 299 19.45 10.33 0.38
CA LEU A 299 20.68 9.55 0.52
C LEU A 299 21.84 10.38 1.10
N ARG A 300 22.03 11.63 0.65
CA ARG A 300 23.03 12.54 1.26
C ARG A 300 22.74 12.81 2.74
N LYS A 301 21.47 12.92 3.13
CA LYS A 301 21.06 13.06 4.53
C LYS A 301 21.38 11.79 5.32
N LEU A 302 20.97 10.61 4.84
CA LEU A 302 21.27 9.32 5.47
C LEU A 302 22.78 9.09 5.64
N LYS A 303 23.60 9.45 4.65
CA LYS A 303 25.08 9.38 4.74
C LYS A 303 25.66 10.31 5.79
N LYS A 304 25.05 11.48 6.03
CA LYS A 304 25.44 12.41 7.10
C LYS A 304 25.01 11.88 8.47
N ASP A 305 23.78 11.40 8.58
CA ASP A 305 23.20 10.92 9.83
C ASP A 305 23.88 9.60 10.28
N LEU A 306 24.30 8.74 9.33
CA LEU A 306 25.13 7.55 9.58
C LEU A 306 26.50 7.93 10.17
N LYS A 307 27.17 8.95 9.60
CA LYS A 307 28.43 9.48 10.18
C LYS A 307 28.23 10.06 11.58
N ALA A 308 27.07 10.65 11.88
CA ALA A 308 26.75 11.08 13.24
C ALA A 308 26.60 9.86 14.16
N CYS A 309 25.89 8.82 13.74
CA CYS A 309 25.78 7.55 14.48
C CYS A 309 27.14 6.91 14.77
N GLU A 310 28.08 6.92 13.81
CA GLU A 310 29.46 6.46 14.02
C GLU A 310 30.19 7.25 15.11
N ILE A 311 30.02 8.57 15.14
CA ILE A 311 30.63 9.45 16.14
C ILE A 311 30.02 9.19 17.53
N GLU A 312 28.70 9.10 17.63
CA GLU A 312 28.00 8.83 18.90
C GLU A 312 28.34 7.43 19.44
N ALA A 313 28.33 6.40 18.59
CA ALA A 313 28.78 5.06 18.96
C ALA A 313 30.26 5.06 19.42
N GLY A 314 31.12 5.83 18.75
CA GLY A 314 32.50 6.06 19.14
C GLY A 314 32.66 6.62 20.56
N LYS A 315 31.79 7.55 21.00
CA LYS A 315 31.78 8.05 22.39
C LYS A 315 31.45 6.92 23.38
N VAL A 316 30.42 6.11 23.08
CA VAL A 316 30.05 4.95 23.91
C VAL A 316 31.23 3.98 24.05
N TYR A 317 31.96 3.71 22.96
CA TYR A 317 33.10 2.78 22.97
C TYR A 317 34.27 3.25 23.84
N GLN A 318 34.50 4.57 23.94
CA GLN A 318 35.60 5.13 24.73
C GLN A 318 35.24 5.32 26.21
N ALA A 319 33.96 5.60 26.51
CA ALA A 319 33.50 5.90 27.87
C ALA A 319 32.96 4.67 28.65
N SER A 320 32.59 3.58 27.97
CA SER A 320 32.04 2.38 28.62
C SER A 320 33.12 1.41 29.13
N SER A 321 32.92 0.86 30.34
CA SER A 321 33.75 -0.24 30.86
C SER A 321 33.55 -1.54 30.06
N LYS A 322 34.50 -2.48 30.17
CA LYS A 322 34.39 -3.81 29.54
C LYS A 322 33.13 -4.60 29.95
N GLU A 323 32.60 -4.31 31.13
CA GLU A 323 31.40 -4.95 31.71
C GLU A 323 30.08 -4.35 31.18
N HIS A 324 30.11 -3.14 30.62
CA HIS A 324 28.90 -2.42 30.19
C HIS A 324 28.89 -2.05 28.69
N ILE A 325 29.97 -2.36 27.96
CA ILE A 325 30.09 -2.04 26.54
C ILE A 325 29.30 -2.99 25.62
N GLN A 326 29.09 -4.24 26.04
CA GLN A 326 28.29 -5.23 25.30
C GLN A 326 26.85 -5.34 25.82
N PRO A 327 25.87 -5.77 24.99
CA PRO A 327 25.98 -6.15 23.58
C PRO A 327 25.98 -4.97 22.60
N PHE A 328 25.93 -3.73 23.09
CA PHE A 328 25.79 -2.54 22.24
C PHE A 328 26.90 -2.43 21.19
N LYS A 329 28.16 -2.63 21.58
CA LYS A 329 29.29 -2.46 20.65
C LYS A 329 29.21 -3.43 19.47
N GLU A 330 29.09 -4.73 19.72
CA GLU A 330 29.03 -5.74 18.66
C GLU A 330 27.88 -5.49 17.68
N ASN A 331 26.67 -5.27 18.20
CA ASN A 331 25.48 -4.99 17.39
C ASN A 331 25.63 -3.71 16.57
N MET A 332 26.21 -2.65 17.16
CA MET A 332 26.36 -1.35 16.51
C MET A 332 27.49 -1.35 15.47
N GLU A 333 28.60 -2.07 15.72
CA GLU A 333 29.66 -2.27 14.72
C GLU A 333 29.14 -3.05 13.50
N GLN A 334 28.40 -4.15 13.72
CA GLN A 334 27.75 -4.88 12.63
C GLN A 334 26.76 -4.00 11.84
N PHE A 335 25.89 -3.25 12.54
CA PHE A 335 24.97 -2.32 11.89
C PHE A 335 25.69 -1.25 11.07
N ILE A 336 26.71 -0.59 11.61
CA ILE A 336 27.46 0.47 10.91
C ILE A 336 28.14 -0.08 9.65
N ILE A 337 28.70 -1.29 9.70
CA ILE A 337 29.30 -1.95 8.53
C ILE A 337 28.24 -2.19 7.45
N GLN A 338 27.11 -2.83 7.81
CA GLN A 338 26.04 -3.09 6.85
C GLN A 338 25.42 -1.80 6.31
N ALA A 339 25.20 -0.80 7.16
CA ALA A 339 24.63 0.48 6.78
C ALA A 339 25.50 1.24 5.76
N LYS A 340 26.83 1.13 5.84
CA LYS A 340 27.74 1.70 4.83
C LYS A 340 27.57 1.00 3.47
N ILE A 341 27.55 -0.33 3.47
CA ILE A 341 27.35 -1.15 2.26
C ILE A 341 26.00 -0.81 1.62
N ASP A 342 24.93 -0.79 2.41
CA ASP A 342 23.58 -0.46 1.96
C ASP A 342 23.51 0.98 1.41
N GLN A 343 24.17 1.95 2.05
CA GLN A 343 24.16 3.34 1.62
C GLN A 343 24.88 3.53 0.28
N GLU A 344 26.01 2.87 0.08
CA GLU A 344 26.76 2.88 -1.19
C GLU A 344 25.99 2.14 -2.30
N ALA A 345 25.37 1.00 -1.97
CA ALA A 345 24.53 0.25 -2.89
C ALA A 345 23.34 1.08 -3.40
N GLU A 346 22.66 1.84 -2.54
CA GLU A 346 21.57 2.73 -2.97
C GLU A 346 22.04 3.96 -3.76
N GLU A 347 23.24 4.50 -3.50
CA GLU A 347 23.83 5.56 -4.34
C GLU A 347 24.13 5.06 -5.76
N ASN A 348 24.65 3.84 -5.88
CA ASN A 348 24.91 3.19 -7.17
C ASN A 348 23.58 2.86 -7.89
N SER A 349 22.64 2.22 -7.19
CA SER A 349 21.29 1.91 -7.70
C SER A 349 20.55 3.16 -8.18
N LEU A 350 20.65 4.28 -7.47
CA LEU A 350 20.06 5.55 -7.90
C LEU A 350 20.66 6.02 -9.24
N THR A 351 21.98 5.94 -9.37
CA THR A 351 22.72 6.36 -10.57
C THR A 351 22.37 5.48 -11.78
N GLU A 352 22.31 4.17 -11.58
CA GLU A 352 21.88 3.20 -12.60
C GLU A 352 20.41 3.38 -13.00
N THR A 353 19.52 3.62 -12.03
CA THR A 353 18.09 3.88 -12.27
C THR A 353 17.88 5.16 -13.08
N HIS A 354 18.58 6.25 -12.74
CA HIS A 354 18.49 7.52 -13.47
C HIS A 354 19.02 7.34 -14.91
N LYS A 355 20.14 6.64 -15.10
CA LYS A 355 20.66 6.29 -16.44
C LYS A 355 19.64 5.47 -17.25
N CYS A 356 19.12 4.38 -16.69
CA CYS A 356 18.13 3.50 -17.34
C CYS A 356 16.86 4.27 -17.74
N PHE A 357 16.38 5.17 -16.87
CA PHE A 357 15.28 6.06 -17.18
C PHE A 357 15.58 6.99 -18.36
N LEU A 358 16.76 7.64 -18.39
CA LEU A 358 17.16 8.50 -19.52
C LEU A 358 17.25 7.72 -20.83
N GLU A 359 17.87 6.53 -20.82
CA GLU A 359 17.94 5.61 -21.97
C GLU A 359 16.52 5.22 -22.46
N THR A 360 15.59 4.97 -21.54
CA THR A 360 14.19 4.68 -21.87
C THR A 360 13.46 5.88 -22.49
N THR A 361 13.66 7.11 -21.97
CA THR A 361 13.07 8.31 -22.58
C THR A 361 13.65 8.60 -23.98
N ALA A 362 14.92 8.27 -24.21
CA ALA A 362 15.58 8.38 -25.50
C ALA A 362 15.09 7.32 -26.50
N TYR A 363 14.84 6.08 -26.06
CA TYR A 363 14.23 5.02 -26.86
C TYR A 363 12.87 5.43 -27.44
N PHE A 364 12.06 6.16 -26.65
CA PHE A 364 10.78 6.74 -27.10
C PHE A 364 10.89 8.10 -27.79
N PHE A 365 12.11 8.55 -28.15
CA PHE A 365 12.39 9.84 -28.82
C PHE A 365 11.80 11.08 -28.11
N MET A 366 11.53 10.97 -26.81
CA MET A 366 10.88 12.04 -26.07
C MET A 366 11.90 13.10 -25.66
N LYS A 367 11.52 14.36 -25.83
CA LYS A 367 12.40 15.51 -25.57
C LYS A 367 12.05 16.19 -24.25
N PRO A 368 13.03 16.76 -23.52
CA PRO A 368 12.76 17.61 -22.36
C PRO A 368 11.88 18.80 -22.73
N LYS A 369 11.12 19.34 -21.77
CA LYS A 369 10.37 20.58 -22.00
C LYS A 369 11.33 21.76 -22.20
N ILE A 370 10.81 22.84 -22.79
CA ILE A 370 11.58 24.08 -22.98
C ILE A 370 12.04 24.61 -21.61
N GLY A 371 13.35 24.66 -21.39
CA GLY A 371 13.98 25.07 -20.13
C GLY A 371 14.41 23.92 -19.22
N GLU A 372 14.01 22.68 -19.48
CA GLU A 372 14.50 21.48 -18.80
C GLU A 372 15.74 20.93 -19.53
N LYS A 373 16.70 20.36 -18.79
CA LYS A 373 17.89 19.69 -19.36
C LYS A 373 17.61 18.25 -19.77
N GLU A 374 16.79 17.58 -18.99
CA GLU A 374 16.43 16.17 -19.07
C GLU A 374 14.92 16.05 -18.92
N VAL A 375 14.34 14.97 -19.43
CA VAL A 375 12.92 14.69 -19.22
C VAL A 375 12.72 14.35 -17.74
N SER A 376 11.73 14.95 -17.07
CA SER A 376 11.35 14.53 -15.72
C SER A 376 10.48 13.24 -15.71
N PRO A 377 10.57 12.39 -14.66
CA PRO A 377 9.69 11.24 -14.49
C PRO A 377 8.20 11.58 -14.59
N ASN A 378 7.81 12.76 -14.08
CA ASN A 378 6.44 13.27 -14.21
C ASN A 378 5.99 13.35 -15.68
N VAL A 379 6.78 13.98 -16.55
CA VAL A 379 6.43 14.15 -17.96
C VAL A 379 6.32 12.81 -18.69
N PHE A 380 7.22 11.87 -18.40
CA PHE A 380 7.17 10.54 -19.02
C PHE A 380 5.99 9.72 -18.53
N PHE A 381 5.94 9.47 -17.21
CA PHE A 381 5.03 8.50 -16.64
C PHE A 381 3.59 9.01 -16.55
N SER A 382 3.32 10.32 -16.58
CA SER A 382 1.94 10.83 -16.67
C SER A 382 1.26 10.49 -18.01
N ILE A 383 1.99 10.52 -19.13
CA ILE A 383 1.45 10.11 -20.45
C ILE A 383 1.07 8.62 -20.43
N TRP A 384 1.98 7.79 -19.92
CA TRP A 384 1.74 6.36 -19.77
C TRP A 384 0.66 6.04 -18.75
N HIS A 385 0.57 6.77 -17.64
CA HIS A 385 -0.47 6.61 -16.63
C HIS A 385 -1.86 6.85 -17.21
N GLU A 386 -2.07 7.97 -17.91
CA GLU A 386 -3.36 8.30 -18.53
C GLU A 386 -3.75 7.23 -19.56
N PHE A 387 -2.84 6.92 -20.50
CA PHE A 387 -3.08 5.89 -21.52
C PHE A 387 -3.34 4.50 -20.93
N SER A 388 -2.54 4.05 -19.96
CA SER A 388 -2.71 2.75 -19.32
C SER A 388 -4.00 2.69 -18.51
N SER A 389 -4.40 3.77 -17.85
CA SER A 389 -5.68 3.86 -17.12
C SER A 389 -6.86 3.70 -18.07
N ASP A 390 -6.91 4.50 -19.15
CA ASP A 390 -7.98 4.41 -20.15
C ASP A 390 -8.01 3.03 -20.83
N PHE A 391 -6.84 2.49 -21.22
CA PHE A 391 -6.72 1.16 -21.80
C PHE A 391 -7.22 0.09 -20.82
N LYS A 392 -6.88 0.17 -19.53
CA LYS A 392 -7.30 -0.81 -18.51
C LYS A 392 -8.82 -0.82 -18.30
N ASP A 393 -9.45 0.34 -18.36
CA ASP A 393 -10.91 0.44 -18.24
C ASP A 393 -11.64 -0.16 -19.44
N PHE A 394 -11.13 0.02 -20.66
CA PHE A 394 -11.65 -0.69 -21.82
C PHE A 394 -11.32 -2.19 -21.78
N TRP A 395 -10.13 -2.58 -21.31
CA TRP A 395 -9.68 -3.97 -21.25
C TRP A 395 -10.52 -4.80 -20.28
N LYS A 396 -10.85 -4.24 -19.09
CA LYS A 396 -11.80 -4.86 -18.14
C LYS A 396 -13.19 -5.03 -18.75
N LYS A 397 -13.70 -4.00 -19.46
CA LYS A 397 -15.03 -4.04 -20.11
C LYS A 397 -15.08 -5.11 -21.20
N GLU A 398 -14.09 -5.15 -22.08
CA GLU A 398 -14.04 -6.11 -23.18
C GLU A 398 -13.81 -7.55 -22.68
N ASN A 399 -12.92 -7.78 -21.70
CA ASN A 399 -12.77 -9.11 -21.10
C ASN A 399 -14.08 -9.64 -20.51
N LYS A 400 -14.86 -8.77 -19.86
CA LYS A 400 -16.20 -9.12 -19.37
C LYS A 400 -17.16 -9.48 -20.51
N LEU A 401 -17.10 -8.80 -21.65
CA LEU A 401 -17.91 -9.12 -22.83
C LEU A 401 -17.49 -10.47 -23.45
N ILE A 402 -16.20 -10.71 -23.63
CA ILE A 402 -15.66 -11.98 -24.15
C ILE A 402 -16.02 -13.15 -23.22
N LEU A 403 -15.94 -12.98 -21.90
CA LEU A 403 -16.41 -13.97 -20.93
C LEU A 403 -17.92 -14.26 -21.11
N GLN A 404 -18.76 -13.23 -21.26
CA GLN A 404 -20.20 -13.39 -21.49
C GLN A 404 -20.52 -14.08 -22.82
N GLU A 405 -19.74 -13.83 -23.88
CA GLU A 405 -19.84 -14.54 -25.16
C GLU A 405 -19.51 -16.03 -24.97
N ARG A 406 -18.36 -16.36 -24.37
CA ARG A 406 -17.93 -17.74 -24.08
C ARG A 406 -18.94 -18.52 -23.23
N VAL A 407 -19.52 -17.90 -22.19
CA VAL A 407 -20.55 -18.53 -21.35
C VAL A 407 -21.80 -18.84 -22.16
N ARG A 408 -22.28 -17.90 -22.97
CA ARG A 408 -23.47 -18.08 -23.83
C ARG A 408 -23.26 -19.21 -24.85
N GLU A 409 -22.07 -19.32 -25.43
CA GLU A 409 -21.69 -20.41 -26.34
C GLU A 409 -21.67 -21.76 -25.62
N ALA A 410 -21.08 -21.83 -24.42
CA ALA A 410 -21.05 -23.05 -23.61
C ALA A 410 -22.45 -23.52 -23.18
N GLU A 411 -23.33 -22.59 -22.79
CA GLU A 411 -24.74 -22.86 -22.49
C GLU A 411 -25.48 -23.44 -23.70
N GLU A 412 -25.27 -22.88 -24.89
CA GLU A 412 -25.91 -23.33 -26.13
C GLU A 412 -25.41 -24.72 -26.55
N VAL A 413 -24.10 -24.98 -26.46
CA VAL A 413 -23.54 -26.32 -26.67
C VAL A 413 -24.13 -27.33 -25.68
N CYS A 414 -24.33 -26.95 -24.41
CA CYS A 414 -25.01 -27.78 -23.42
C CYS A 414 -26.48 -28.04 -23.77
N ARG A 415 -27.21 -27.01 -24.24
CA ARG A 415 -28.62 -27.12 -24.68
C ARG A 415 -28.76 -28.11 -25.83
N GLN A 416 -27.89 -28.00 -26.86
CA GLN A 416 -27.92 -28.88 -28.03
C GLN A 416 -27.55 -30.32 -27.69
N LYS A 417 -26.58 -30.56 -26.78
CA LYS A 417 -26.25 -31.91 -26.29
C LYS A 417 -27.43 -32.54 -25.54
N LYS A 418 -28.12 -31.78 -24.67
CA LYS A 418 -29.33 -32.25 -23.98
C LYS A 418 -30.47 -32.58 -24.96
N GLY A 419 -30.71 -31.73 -25.97
CA GLY A 419 -31.74 -31.98 -27.00
C GLY A 419 -31.49 -33.21 -27.86
N LYS A 420 -30.21 -33.52 -28.18
CA LYS A 420 -29.82 -34.71 -28.96
C LYS A 420 -29.82 -36.02 -28.16
N SER A 421 -29.86 -35.95 -26.83
CA SER A 421 -29.84 -37.13 -25.94
C SER A 421 -31.21 -37.76 -25.66
N LEU A 422 -32.28 -37.33 -26.35
CA LEU A 422 -33.60 -37.96 -26.29
C LEU A 422 -33.63 -39.27 -27.12
N TYR A 423 -33.10 -40.34 -26.53
CA TYR A 423 -33.24 -41.68 -27.08
C TYR A 423 -34.72 -42.08 -27.17
N LYS A 424 -35.20 -42.38 -28.38
CA LYS A 424 -36.52 -43.01 -28.57
C LYS A 424 -36.50 -44.40 -27.96
N ILE A 425 -37.03 -44.52 -26.73
CA ILE A 425 -37.39 -45.82 -26.15
C ILE A 425 -38.46 -46.41 -27.06
N LYS A 426 -38.09 -47.41 -27.89
CA LYS A 426 -39.10 -48.20 -28.61
C LYS A 426 -40.01 -48.85 -27.55
N PRO A 427 -41.35 -48.75 -27.67
CA PRO A 427 -42.23 -49.50 -26.79
C PRO A 427 -41.88 -50.98 -26.92
N ARG A 428 -41.66 -51.66 -25.79
CA ARG A 428 -41.47 -53.12 -25.80
C ARG A 428 -42.77 -53.74 -26.30
N HIS A 429 -42.67 -54.61 -27.29
CA HIS A 429 -43.78 -55.43 -27.73
C HIS A 429 -44.17 -56.38 -26.59
N ASP A 430 -45.45 -56.45 -26.22
CA ASP A 430 -45.96 -57.33 -25.17
C ASP A 430 -46.03 -58.79 -25.63
N SER A 431 -44.87 -59.38 -25.93
CA SER A 431 -44.69 -60.83 -26.10
C SER A 431 -44.35 -61.53 -24.77
N GLY A 432 -44.77 -60.95 -23.64
CA GLY A 432 -44.65 -61.55 -22.31
C GLY A 432 -45.70 -62.64 -22.07
N ILE A 433 -45.34 -63.68 -21.30
CA ILE A 433 -46.16 -64.87 -21.05
C ILE A 433 -47.58 -64.53 -20.52
N LYS A 434 -47.74 -63.42 -19.79
CA LYS A 434 -49.05 -62.90 -19.33
C LYS A 434 -50.07 -62.74 -20.46
N ALA A 435 -49.68 -62.29 -21.65
CA ALA A 435 -50.60 -62.10 -22.77
C ALA A 435 -51.16 -63.44 -23.31
N LYS A 436 -50.41 -64.54 -23.19
CA LYS A 436 -50.83 -65.87 -23.65
C LYS A 436 -51.76 -66.61 -22.66
N ILE A 437 -51.85 -66.15 -21.41
CA ILE A 437 -52.75 -66.76 -20.41
C ILE A 437 -54.18 -66.24 -20.56
N SER A 438 -54.37 -65.01 -21.09
CA SER A 438 -55.69 -64.39 -21.26
C SER A 438 -56.54 -64.93 -22.42
N MET A 439 -56.11 -66.00 -23.11
CA MET A 439 -56.83 -66.64 -24.22
C MET A 439 -57.31 -68.08 -23.90
N LYS A 440 -57.40 -68.45 -22.61
CA LYS A 440 -58.06 -69.68 -22.16
C LYS A 440 -59.01 -69.43 -20.98
N THR A 441 -60.19 -68.93 -21.32
CA THR A 441 -61.44 -69.03 -20.56
C THR A 441 -62.57 -69.06 -21.58
#